data_AF-A0A2G5UUN0-F1
#
_entry.id   AF-A0A2G5UUN0-F1
#
_cell.length_a   1.000
_cell.length_b   1.000
_cell.length_c   1.000
_cell.angle_alpha   90.00
_cell.angle_beta   90.00
_cell.angle_gamma   90.00
#
_symmetry.space_group_name_H-M   'P 1'
#
loop_
_entity.id
_entity.type
_entity.pdbx_description
1 polymer ?
#
loop_
_entity_poly.entity_id
_entity_poly.type
_entity_poly.pdbx_seq_one_letter_code
_entity_poly.pdbx_strand_id
1 'polypeptide(L)'
;MTFKLSKIPSDIDNLSELISNLKVLDTQRNRLLLNFRFEGNPSVEELARSFGPIQFHPKLENHQSDSIQWGNLAALTTIDYMKKFNFMGVLDVEDRIVLIKNSFTDFDMLSNARRSFDLKKAESSFPDGSDIFVKIDHDICNNLENKIRCRLIGRFCDLKITAEEFLLLTCVFFCNPGEFHFKLISFDYQKTSH
;
A
#
# COMPACT_ATOMS: atom_id res chain seq x y z
N MET A 1 -20.89 -14.56 -14.68
CA MET A 1 -19.62 -15.19 -15.08
C MET A 1 -19.10 -15.95 -13.86
N THR A 2 -19.06 -17.28 -13.90
CA THR A 2 -18.74 -18.10 -12.72
C THR A 2 -17.22 -18.30 -12.64
N PHE A 3 -16.54 -17.59 -11.76
CA PHE A 3 -15.11 -17.77 -11.52
C PHE A 3 -14.87 -19.16 -10.92
N LYS A 4 -14.22 -20.06 -11.68
CA LYS A 4 -13.71 -21.33 -11.13
C LYS A 4 -12.39 -21.03 -10.42
N LEU A 5 -12.45 -20.92 -9.09
CA LEU A 5 -11.29 -20.78 -8.18
C LEU A 5 -10.20 -21.85 -8.39
N SER A 6 -10.54 -23.00 -8.96
CA SER A 6 -9.64 -24.15 -9.15
C SER A 6 -8.51 -23.95 -10.19
N LYS A 7 -8.37 -22.76 -10.78
CA LYS A 7 -7.33 -22.45 -11.78
C LYS A 7 -6.35 -21.35 -11.37
N ILE A 8 -6.54 -20.74 -10.20
CA ILE A 8 -5.55 -19.80 -9.67
C ILE A 8 -4.47 -20.66 -9.01
N PRO A 9 -3.21 -20.63 -9.48
CA PRO A 9 -2.11 -21.23 -8.73
C PRO A 9 -2.16 -20.62 -7.33
N SER A 10 -2.33 -21.47 -6.30
CA SER A 10 -2.19 -21.00 -4.92
C SER A 10 -0.90 -20.22 -4.85
N ASP A 11 -0.90 -19.03 -4.25
CA ASP A 11 0.35 -18.31 -4.02
C ASP A 11 1.34 -19.29 -3.41
N ILE A 12 0.90 -20.11 -2.43
CA ILE A 12 1.73 -21.02 -1.64
C ILE A 12 0.87 -22.14 -0.97
N ASP A 13 1.37 -23.39 -0.85
CA ASP A 13 0.64 -24.53 -0.25
C ASP A 13 0.65 -24.57 1.29
N ASN A 14 1.40 -23.65 1.92
CA ASN A 14 1.75 -23.64 3.34
C ASN A 14 1.90 -22.19 3.88
N LEU A 15 1.29 -21.88 5.03
CA LEU A 15 1.35 -20.57 5.69
C LEU A 15 2.78 -20.04 5.93
N SER A 16 3.72 -20.91 6.28
CA SER A 16 5.11 -20.53 6.53
C SER A 16 5.79 -20.00 5.27
N GLU A 17 5.56 -20.65 4.14
CA GLU A 17 6.06 -20.19 2.86
C GLU A 17 5.37 -18.86 2.48
N LEU A 18 4.06 -18.70 2.75
CA LEU A 18 3.33 -17.45 2.49
C LEU A 18 3.98 -16.28 3.21
N ILE A 19 4.20 -16.43 4.51
CA ILE A 19 4.88 -15.45 5.35
C ILE A 19 6.30 -15.18 4.82
N SER A 20 7.04 -16.23 4.42
CA SER A 20 8.39 -16.07 3.86
C SER A 20 8.38 -15.24 2.58
N ASN A 21 7.44 -15.49 1.67
CA ASN A 21 7.29 -14.70 0.45
C ASN A 21 6.93 -13.24 0.77
N LEU A 22 5.95 -13.02 1.65
CA LEU A 22 5.56 -11.68 2.07
C LEU A 22 6.74 -10.90 2.69
N LYS A 23 7.58 -11.56 3.50
CA LYS A 23 8.81 -10.96 4.04
C LYS A 23 9.76 -10.51 2.94
N VAL A 24 9.96 -11.32 1.90
CA VAL A 24 10.82 -10.99 0.75
C VAL A 24 10.24 -9.78 -0.01
N LEU A 25 8.94 -9.81 -0.27
CA LEU A 25 8.25 -8.73 -0.98
C LEU A 25 8.31 -7.41 -0.21
N ASP A 26 8.08 -7.42 1.11
CA ASP A 26 8.13 -6.23 1.96
C ASP A 26 9.57 -5.69 2.11
N THR A 27 10.55 -6.59 2.25
CA THR A 27 11.97 -6.22 2.25
C THR A 27 12.35 -5.51 0.96
N GLN A 28 11.91 -6.04 -0.19
CA GLN A 28 12.15 -5.43 -1.49
C GLN A 28 11.44 -4.07 -1.61
N ARG A 29 10.20 -3.95 -1.14
CA ARG A 29 9.47 -2.67 -1.12
C ARG A 29 10.25 -1.62 -0.34
N ASN A 30 10.68 -1.95 0.88
CA ASN A 30 11.46 -1.05 1.73
C ASN A 30 12.80 -0.68 1.07
N ARG A 31 13.46 -1.63 0.42
CA ARG A 31 14.69 -1.36 -0.36
C ARG A 31 14.45 -0.34 -1.47
N LEU A 32 13.37 -0.47 -2.23
CA LEU A 32 13.01 0.47 -3.30
C LEU A 32 12.72 1.86 -2.73
N LEU A 33 11.90 1.95 -1.69
CA LEU A 33 11.56 3.22 -1.05
C LEU A 33 12.80 3.96 -0.53
N LEU A 34 13.73 3.24 0.10
CA LEU A 34 14.93 3.84 0.68
C LEU A 34 15.94 4.29 -0.37
N ASN A 35 16.19 3.46 -1.38
CA ASN A 35 17.38 3.59 -2.23
C ASN A 35 17.10 4.03 -3.67
N PHE A 36 15.83 4.13 -4.07
CA PHE A 36 15.46 4.40 -5.45
C PHE A 36 14.58 5.64 -5.59
N ARG A 37 14.53 6.19 -6.81
CA ARG A 37 13.64 7.25 -7.27
C ARG A 37 12.83 6.73 -8.45
N PHE A 38 11.79 7.47 -8.79
CA PHE A 38 10.99 7.22 -9.98
C PHE A 38 10.90 8.48 -10.83
N GLU A 39 11.00 8.33 -12.15
CA GLU A 39 10.89 9.42 -13.11
C GLU A 39 9.57 9.28 -13.87
N GLY A 40 8.70 10.28 -13.74
CA GLY A 40 7.36 10.29 -14.34
C GLY A 40 6.24 10.44 -13.31
N ASN A 41 5.01 10.44 -13.80
CA ASN A 41 3.81 10.59 -12.99
C ASN A 41 2.65 9.74 -13.56
N PRO A 42 2.74 8.40 -13.52
CA PRO A 42 1.71 7.54 -14.04
C PRO A 42 0.46 7.61 -13.16
N SER A 43 -0.68 7.60 -13.82
CA SER A 43 -1.98 7.39 -13.18
C SER A 43 -2.10 5.96 -12.63
N VAL A 44 -3.00 5.77 -11.67
CA VAL A 44 -3.33 4.42 -11.16
C VAL A 44 -3.84 3.52 -12.28
N GLU A 45 -4.57 4.07 -13.24
CA GLU A 45 -5.10 3.38 -14.41
C GLU A 45 -3.99 2.86 -15.33
N GLU A 46 -2.94 3.65 -15.57
CA GLU A 46 -1.76 3.21 -16.33
C GLU A 46 -1.02 2.08 -15.58
N LEU A 47 -0.85 2.25 -14.27
CA LEU A 47 -0.18 1.24 -13.43
C LEU A 47 -0.96 -0.07 -13.39
N ALA A 48 -2.28 -0.03 -13.28
CA ALA A 48 -3.17 -1.19 -13.22
C ALA A 48 -3.23 -1.98 -14.54
N ARG A 49 -3.09 -1.29 -15.68
CA ARG A 49 -3.02 -1.91 -17.01
C ARG A 49 -1.66 -2.55 -17.29
N SER A 50 -0.60 -2.03 -16.71
CA SER A 50 0.74 -2.57 -16.87
C SER A 50 0.91 -3.85 -16.04
N PHE A 51 1.31 -4.96 -16.65
CA PHE A 51 1.60 -6.22 -15.94
C PHE A 51 3.06 -6.35 -15.49
N GLY A 52 3.97 -5.54 -16.07
CA GLY A 52 5.40 -5.58 -15.75
C GLY A 52 5.77 -4.88 -14.44
N PRO A 53 7.00 -5.10 -13.93
CA PRO A 53 7.53 -4.38 -12.79
C PRO A 53 7.62 -2.88 -13.09
N ILE A 54 7.42 -2.04 -12.06
CA ILE A 54 7.66 -0.60 -12.19
C ILE A 54 9.17 -0.37 -12.28
N GLN A 55 9.60 0.45 -13.25
CA GLN A 55 11.01 0.76 -13.44
C GLN A 55 11.45 1.87 -12.47
N PHE A 56 12.26 1.50 -11.49
CA PHE A 56 12.85 2.43 -10.53
C PHE A 56 14.32 2.67 -10.87
N HIS A 57 14.80 3.88 -10.60
CA HIS A 57 16.20 4.27 -10.79
C HIS A 57 16.89 4.45 -9.43
N PRO A 58 18.16 4.09 -9.26
CA PRO A 58 18.88 4.36 -8.01
C PRO A 58 18.84 5.86 -7.66
N LYS A 59 18.78 6.23 -6.39
CA LYS A 59 18.93 7.64 -5.99
C LYS A 59 20.35 8.13 -6.34
N LEU A 60 20.45 9.39 -6.77
CA LEU A 60 21.75 10.05 -6.92
C LEU A 60 22.31 10.39 -5.55
N GLU A 61 23.64 10.51 -5.44
CA GLU A 61 24.28 11.07 -4.26
C GLU A 61 23.69 12.46 -3.96
N ASN A 62 23.36 12.71 -2.69
CA ASN A 62 22.73 13.95 -2.20
C ASN A 62 21.31 14.25 -2.71
N HIS A 63 20.61 13.29 -3.31
CA HIS A 63 19.19 13.48 -3.65
C HIS A 63 18.35 13.61 -2.39
N GLN A 64 17.72 14.77 -2.20
CA GLN A 64 16.70 15.00 -1.18
C GLN A 64 15.32 14.95 -1.82
N SER A 65 14.43 14.17 -1.22
CA SER A 65 13.05 14.07 -1.65
C SER A 65 12.17 14.96 -0.78
N ASP A 66 11.28 15.73 -1.40
CA ASP A 66 10.24 16.45 -0.66
C ASP A 66 9.10 15.50 -0.21
N SER A 67 8.16 16.00 0.61
CA SER A 67 7.04 15.20 1.11
C SER A 67 6.15 14.62 0.00
N ILE A 68 5.99 15.33 -1.12
CA ILE A 68 5.17 14.87 -2.25
C ILE A 68 5.91 13.74 -2.98
N GLN A 69 7.21 13.90 -3.22
CA GLN A 69 8.05 12.88 -3.84
C GLN A 69 8.11 11.62 -2.99
N TRP A 70 8.20 11.76 -1.66
CA TRP A 70 8.13 10.63 -0.75
C TRP A 70 6.78 9.92 -0.80
N GLY A 71 5.67 10.66 -0.76
CA GLY A 71 4.32 10.11 -0.89
C GLY A 71 4.13 9.36 -2.21
N ASN A 72 4.60 9.95 -3.32
CA ASN A 72 4.53 9.32 -4.64
C ASN A 72 5.36 8.03 -4.71
N LEU A 73 6.58 8.05 -4.18
CA LEU A 73 7.45 6.86 -4.16
C LEU A 73 6.86 5.76 -3.25
N ALA A 74 6.27 6.14 -2.12
CA ALA A 74 5.59 5.21 -1.22
C ALA A 74 4.39 4.54 -1.92
N ALA A 75 3.57 5.32 -2.64
CA ALA A 75 2.47 4.78 -3.44
C ALA A 75 2.98 3.85 -4.56
N LEU A 76 3.97 4.25 -5.35
CA LEU A 76 4.51 3.43 -6.44
C LEU A 76 5.11 2.12 -5.96
N THR A 77 5.89 2.14 -4.87
CA THR A 77 6.48 0.91 -4.30
C THR A 77 5.43 0.00 -3.67
N THR A 78 4.36 0.55 -3.09
CA THR A 78 3.16 -0.21 -2.67
C THR A 78 2.46 -0.86 -3.85
N ILE A 79 2.22 -0.13 -4.94
CA ILE A 79 1.57 -0.68 -6.12
C ILE A 79 2.44 -1.78 -6.76
N ASP A 80 3.74 -1.56 -6.86
CA ASP A 80 4.69 -2.57 -7.34
C ASP A 80 4.71 -3.83 -6.44
N TYR A 81 4.55 -3.67 -5.12
CA TYR A 81 4.37 -4.76 -4.17
C TYR A 81 3.04 -5.51 -4.43
N MET A 82 1.92 -4.80 -4.53
CA MET A 82 0.60 -5.39 -4.78
C MET A 82 0.54 -6.19 -6.07
N LYS A 83 1.16 -5.69 -7.15
CA LYS A 83 1.18 -6.37 -8.45
C LYS A 83 1.84 -7.75 -8.45
N LYS A 84 2.59 -8.11 -7.40
CA LYS A 84 3.27 -9.40 -7.27
C LYS A 84 2.41 -10.50 -6.63
N PHE A 85 1.20 -10.19 -6.17
CA PHE A 85 0.26 -11.20 -5.69
C PHE A 85 -0.39 -11.94 -6.86
N ASN A 86 -0.50 -13.27 -6.80
CA ASN A 86 -1.05 -14.05 -7.91
C ASN A 86 -2.47 -13.63 -8.29
N PHE A 87 -3.29 -13.22 -7.30
CA PHE A 87 -4.67 -12.82 -7.57
C PHE A 87 -4.77 -11.55 -8.45
N MET A 88 -3.76 -10.66 -8.44
CA MET A 88 -3.78 -9.47 -9.29
C MET A 88 -3.77 -9.81 -10.79
N GLY A 89 -3.18 -10.95 -11.15
CA GLY A 89 -3.16 -11.44 -12.54
C GLY A 89 -4.52 -11.93 -13.04
N VAL A 90 -5.44 -12.29 -12.13
CA VAL A 90 -6.76 -12.85 -12.49
C VAL A 90 -7.88 -11.83 -12.51
N LEU A 91 -7.70 -10.69 -11.82
CA LEU A 91 -8.66 -9.59 -11.83
C LEU A 91 -8.68 -8.92 -13.20
N ASP A 92 -9.83 -8.39 -13.61
CA ASP A 92 -9.88 -7.48 -14.76
C ASP A 92 -9.24 -6.13 -14.41
N VAL A 93 -9.04 -5.27 -15.41
CA VAL A 93 -8.34 -4.00 -15.21
C VAL A 93 -9.13 -3.08 -14.25
N GLU A 94 -10.45 -3.10 -14.36
CA GLU A 94 -11.39 -2.28 -13.60
C GLU A 94 -11.37 -2.64 -12.11
N ASP A 95 -11.32 -3.92 -11.79
CA ASP A 95 -11.19 -4.46 -10.44
C ASP A 95 -9.82 -4.15 -9.84
N ARG A 96 -8.74 -4.25 -10.64
CA ARG A 96 -7.40 -3.84 -10.18
C ARG A 96 -7.35 -2.35 -9.85
N ILE A 97 -7.97 -1.50 -10.68
CA ILE A 97 -8.01 -0.05 -10.43
C ILE A 97 -8.71 0.23 -9.11
N VAL A 98 -9.88 -0.38 -8.88
CA VAL A 98 -10.64 -0.22 -7.63
C VAL A 98 -9.79 -0.67 -6.45
N LEU A 99 -9.22 -1.86 -6.54
CA LEU A 99 -8.45 -2.43 -5.46
C LEU A 99 -7.23 -1.57 -5.13
N ILE A 100 -6.46 -1.16 -6.13
CA ILE A 100 -5.30 -0.29 -5.92
C ILE A 100 -5.74 1.01 -5.25
N LYS A 101 -6.74 1.72 -5.81
CA LYS A 101 -7.20 3.02 -5.27
C LYS A 101 -7.66 2.94 -3.82
N ASN A 102 -8.29 1.84 -3.41
CA ASN A 102 -8.91 1.75 -2.10
C ASN A 102 -8.00 1.15 -1.02
N SER A 103 -6.96 0.39 -1.40
CA SER A 103 -6.09 -0.29 -0.43
C SER A 103 -4.70 0.33 -0.27
N PHE A 104 -4.20 1.09 -1.26
CA PHE A 104 -2.81 1.56 -1.22
C PHE A 104 -2.54 2.51 -0.04
N THR A 105 -3.46 3.43 0.26
CA THR A 105 -3.29 4.43 1.33
C THR A 105 -3.24 3.76 2.70
N ASP A 106 -4.18 2.86 2.97
CA ASP A 106 -4.25 2.14 4.24
C ASP A 106 -3.00 1.31 4.48
N PHE A 107 -2.57 0.58 3.46
CA PHE A 107 -1.34 -0.19 3.51
C PHE A 107 -0.11 0.70 3.70
N ASP A 108 -0.03 1.83 3.00
CA ASP A 108 1.11 2.73 3.14
C ASP A 108 1.20 3.34 4.54
N MET A 109 0.07 3.77 5.11
CA MET A 109 -0.01 4.23 6.50
C MET A 109 0.43 3.15 7.48
N LEU A 110 -0.07 1.92 7.32
CA LEU A 110 0.30 0.79 8.16
C LEU A 110 1.80 0.46 8.05
N SER A 111 2.33 0.44 6.83
CA SER A 111 3.74 0.15 6.56
C SER A 111 4.66 1.23 7.12
N ASN A 112 4.26 2.50 7.03
CA ASN A 112 5.01 3.62 7.60
C ASN A 112 5.04 3.56 9.13
N ALA A 113 3.89 3.28 9.74
CA ALA A 113 3.80 3.07 11.19
C ALA A 113 4.66 1.88 11.63
N ARG A 114 4.64 0.78 10.87
CA ARG A 114 5.48 -0.39 11.13
C ARG A 114 6.97 -0.06 11.09
N ARG A 115 7.44 0.61 10.03
CA ARG A 115 8.83 1.07 9.93
C ARG A 115 9.23 1.95 11.11
N SER A 116 8.36 2.89 11.49
CA SER A 116 8.63 3.80 12.60
C SER A 116 8.68 3.07 13.95
N PHE A 117 7.81 2.08 14.14
CA PHE A 117 7.84 1.17 15.29
C PHE A 117 9.14 0.35 15.36
N ASP A 118 9.58 -0.24 14.24
CA ASP A 118 10.83 -1.01 14.18
C ASP A 118 12.06 -0.12 14.48
N LEU A 119 12.00 1.16 14.09
CA LEU A 119 13.01 2.18 14.41
C LEU A 119 12.86 2.78 15.82
N LYS A 120 11.93 2.30 16.64
CA LYS A 120 11.62 2.79 17.99
C LYS A 120 11.28 4.28 18.03
N LYS A 121 10.66 4.81 16.98
CA LYS A 121 10.14 6.17 16.93
C LYS A 121 8.76 6.24 17.58
N ALA A 122 8.44 7.36 18.21
CA ALA A 122 7.12 7.62 18.79
C ALA A 122 6.07 8.02 17.75
N GLU A 123 6.53 8.49 16.58
CA GLU A 123 5.68 9.07 15.54
C GLU A 123 6.13 8.64 14.14
N SER A 124 5.17 8.64 13.21
CA SER A 124 5.41 8.27 11.82
C SER A 124 6.14 9.39 11.08
N SER A 125 7.16 9.03 10.31
CA SER A 125 7.97 9.96 9.50
C SER A 125 8.37 9.33 8.17
N PHE A 126 8.69 10.15 7.18
CA PHE A 126 9.35 9.66 5.98
C PHE A 126 10.73 9.09 6.32
N PRO A 127 11.34 8.30 5.41
CA PRO A 127 12.59 7.61 5.73
C PRO A 127 13.77 8.52 6.09
N ASP A 128 13.81 9.74 5.59
CA ASP A 128 14.79 10.77 5.94
C ASP A 128 14.49 11.48 7.28
N GLY A 129 13.35 11.16 7.91
CA GLY A 129 12.89 11.79 9.15
C GLY A 129 12.01 13.02 8.93
N SER A 130 11.74 13.43 7.69
CA SER A 130 10.81 14.51 7.40
C SER A 130 9.36 14.11 7.72
N ASP A 131 8.51 15.12 7.89
CA ASP A 131 7.10 14.93 8.25
C ASP A 131 6.29 14.38 7.07
N ILE A 132 5.33 13.51 7.40
CA ILE A 132 4.40 12.89 6.44
C ILE A 132 3.35 13.89 5.94
N PHE A 133 3.13 14.98 6.68
CA PHE A 133 2.23 16.05 6.29
C PHE A 133 2.98 17.19 5.61
N VAL A 134 2.37 17.73 4.56
CA VAL A 134 2.76 19.04 4.03
C VAL A 134 2.28 20.08 5.04
N LYS A 135 3.17 20.94 5.54
CA LYS A 135 2.80 22.00 6.49
C LYS A 135 1.83 22.97 5.80
N ILE A 136 0.57 22.95 6.22
CA ILE A 136 -0.45 23.94 5.85
C ILE A 136 -0.72 24.76 7.12
N ASP A 137 -0.75 26.10 7.00
CA ASP A 137 -0.76 27.10 8.08
C ASP A 137 -2.04 27.14 8.95
N HIS A 138 -2.62 26.00 9.32
CA HIS A 138 -3.86 25.94 10.10
C HIS A 138 -3.69 25.13 11.39
N ASP A 139 -3.71 25.81 12.54
CA ASP A 139 -3.58 25.24 13.89
C ASP A 139 -4.58 24.10 14.21
N ILE A 140 -5.76 24.09 13.57
CA ILE A 140 -6.76 23.02 13.70
C ILE A 140 -6.21 21.67 13.21
N CYS A 141 -5.26 21.69 12.27
CA CYS A 141 -4.67 20.50 11.68
C CYS A 141 -3.70 19.80 12.66
N ASN A 142 -2.96 20.54 13.48
CA ASN A 142 -1.85 20.00 14.30
C ASN A 142 -2.28 18.85 15.24
N ASN A 143 -3.43 18.98 15.90
CA ASN A 143 -3.94 17.94 16.80
C ASN A 143 -4.40 16.68 16.06
N LEU A 144 -5.00 16.84 14.87
CA LEU A 144 -5.41 15.71 14.04
C LEU A 144 -4.19 15.02 13.44
N GLU A 145 -3.23 15.78 12.92
CA GLU A 145 -1.98 15.25 12.37
C GLU A 145 -1.19 14.47 13.42
N ASN A 146 -1.03 15.00 14.64
CA ASN A 146 -0.36 14.29 15.73
C ASN A 146 -1.08 12.97 16.09
N LYS A 147 -2.42 12.99 16.09
CA LYS A 147 -3.19 11.75 16.26
C LYS A 147 -2.89 10.77 15.13
N ILE A 148 -2.81 11.21 13.88
CA ILE A 148 -2.50 10.34 12.75
C ILE A 148 -1.07 9.78 12.86
N ARG A 149 -0.07 10.62 13.17
CA ARG A 149 1.34 10.22 13.30
C ARG A 149 1.55 9.14 14.36
N CYS A 150 0.86 9.24 15.50
CA CYS A 150 1.13 8.43 16.69
C CYS A 150 0.16 7.27 16.87
N ARG A 151 -1.10 7.36 16.40
CA ARG A 151 -2.15 6.39 16.75
C ARG A 151 -1.81 4.96 16.35
N LEU A 152 -1.33 4.76 15.12
CA LEU A 152 -0.98 3.41 14.66
C LEU A 152 0.21 2.86 15.44
N ILE A 153 1.28 3.63 15.61
CA ILE A 153 2.47 3.22 16.37
C ILE A 153 2.10 2.86 17.82
N GLY A 154 1.26 3.67 18.47
CA GLY A 154 0.74 3.36 19.80
C GLY A 154 0.04 2.00 19.84
N ARG A 155 -0.76 1.67 18.82
CA ARG A 155 -1.38 0.34 18.69
C ARG A 155 -0.37 -0.78 18.46
N PHE A 156 0.67 -0.57 17.65
CA PHE A 156 1.75 -1.54 17.50
C PHE A 156 2.42 -1.85 18.85
N CYS A 157 2.69 -0.81 19.65
CA CYS A 157 3.25 -0.96 21.00
C CYS A 157 2.30 -1.70 21.95
N ASP A 158 1.02 -1.30 22.00
CA ASP A 158 0.02 -1.89 22.91
C ASP A 158 -0.22 -3.38 22.61
N LEU A 159 -0.36 -3.70 21.32
CA LEU A 159 -0.75 -5.04 20.86
C LEU A 159 0.45 -5.96 20.62
N LYS A 160 1.67 -5.43 20.62
CA LYS A 160 2.93 -6.17 20.34
C LYS A 160 2.88 -6.93 19.02
N ILE A 161 2.37 -6.26 17.98
CA ILE A 161 2.21 -6.85 16.64
C ILE A 161 3.57 -7.37 16.13
N THR A 162 3.61 -8.64 15.77
CA THR A 162 4.79 -9.32 15.21
C THR A 162 5.04 -8.96 13.75
N ALA A 163 6.18 -9.37 13.18
CA ALA A 163 6.44 -9.21 11.74
C ALA A 163 5.42 -10.00 10.90
N GLU A 164 5.12 -11.21 11.33
CA GLU A 164 4.21 -12.13 10.67
C GLU A 164 2.77 -11.61 10.68
N GLU A 165 2.27 -11.15 11.82
CA GLU A 165 0.92 -10.58 11.93
C GLU A 165 0.75 -9.33 11.07
N PHE A 166 1.75 -8.45 11.05
CA PHE A 166 1.75 -7.30 10.15
C PHE A 166 1.63 -7.75 8.69
N LEU A 167 2.48 -8.68 8.23
CA LEU A 167 2.47 -9.13 6.85
C LEU A 167 1.12 -9.77 6.47
N LEU A 168 0.55 -10.59 7.35
CA LEU A 168 -0.78 -11.17 7.13
C LEU A 168 -1.88 -10.11 7.11
N LEU A 169 -1.80 -9.10 7.96
CA LEU A 169 -2.74 -7.98 7.96
C LEU A 169 -2.70 -7.21 6.63
N THR A 170 -1.52 -7.09 6.00
CA THR A 170 -1.42 -6.46 4.67
C THR A 170 -2.22 -7.22 3.62
N CYS A 171 -2.21 -8.56 3.64
CA CYS A 171 -3.04 -9.37 2.75
C CYS A 171 -4.53 -9.12 2.96
N VAL A 172 -4.97 -8.90 4.21
CA VAL A 172 -6.37 -8.59 4.51
C VAL A 172 -6.80 -7.27 3.88
N PHE A 173 -5.94 -6.24 3.93
CA PHE A 173 -6.21 -4.96 3.26
C PHE A 173 -6.38 -5.12 1.74
N PHE A 174 -5.58 -5.99 1.11
CA PHE A 174 -5.65 -6.22 -0.34
C PHE A 174 -6.74 -7.21 -0.77
N CYS A 175 -7.32 -7.95 0.16
CA CYS A 175 -8.38 -8.92 -0.11
C CYS A 175 -9.75 -8.46 0.42
N ASN A 176 -9.94 -7.16 0.67
CA ASN A 176 -11.20 -6.64 1.20
C ASN A 176 -12.30 -6.58 0.11
N PRO A 177 -13.32 -7.47 0.15
CA PRO A 177 -14.36 -7.50 -0.87
C PRO A 177 -15.39 -6.36 -0.73
N GLY A 178 -15.42 -5.66 0.42
CA GLY A 178 -16.39 -4.59 0.69
C GLY A 178 -16.29 -3.41 -0.27
N GLU A 179 -15.10 -3.21 -0.84
CA GLU A 179 -14.81 -2.16 -1.82
C GLU A 179 -15.38 -2.44 -3.22
N PHE A 180 -15.68 -3.70 -3.53
CA PHE A 180 -16.29 -4.09 -4.82
C PHE A 180 -17.81 -3.90 -4.82
N HIS A 181 -18.44 -3.87 -3.62
CA HIS A 181 -19.90 -3.86 -3.49
C HIS A 181 -20.54 -2.51 -3.78
N PHE A 182 -19.81 -1.40 -3.66
CA PHE A 182 -20.33 -0.05 -3.96
C PHE A 182 -20.59 0.18 -5.46
N LYS A 183 -19.88 -0.50 -6.36
CA LYS A 183 -20.15 -0.41 -7.80
C LYS A 183 -21.39 -1.19 -8.22
N LEU A 184 -21.62 -2.38 -7.67
CA LEU A 184 -22.80 -3.20 -8.00
C LEU A 184 -24.11 -2.48 -7.65
N ILE A 185 -24.16 -1.80 -6.51
CA ILE A 185 -25.36 -1.05 -6.09
C ILE A 185 -25.58 0.20 -6.97
N SER A 186 -24.51 0.85 -7.45
CA SER A 186 -24.62 2.01 -8.33
C SER A 186 -25.09 1.68 -9.75
N PHE A 187 -24.80 0.47 -10.26
CA PHE A 187 -25.26 0.02 -11.58
C PHE A 187 -26.73 -0.44 -11.58
N ASP A 188 -27.23 -0.97 -10.47
CA ASP A 188 -28.63 -1.37 -10.35
C ASP A 188 -29.58 -0.16 -10.21
N TYR A 189 -29.08 0.96 -9.67
CA TYR A 189 -29.90 2.18 -9.52
C TYR A 189 -30.14 2.96 -10.83
N GLN A 190 -29.36 2.71 -11.89
CA GLN A 190 -29.55 3.37 -13.19
C GLN A 190 -30.38 2.56 -14.21
N LYS A 191 -30.84 1.35 -13.86
CA LYS A 191 -31.66 0.50 -14.75
C LYS A 191 -33.16 0.47 -14.44
N THR A 192 -33.62 1.24 -13.46
CA THR A 192 -35.06 1.38 -13.16
C THR A 192 -35.48 2.85 -13.20
N SER A 193 -35.60 3.40 -14.39
CA SER A 193 -36.40 4.60 -14.65
C SER A 193 -36.93 4.46 -16.08
N HIS A 194 -38.16 3.96 -16.17
CA HIS A 194 -38.98 3.98 -17.39
C HIS A 194 -39.42 5.39 -17.73
#